data_AF-A1WWT0-F1
#
_entry.id   AF-A1WWT0-F1
#
_cell.length_a   1.000
_cell.length_b   1.000
_cell.length_c   1.000
_cell.angle_alpha   90.00
_cell.angle_beta   90.00
_cell.angle_gamma   90.00
#
_symmetry.space_group_name_H-M   'P 1'
#
loop_
_entity.id
_entity.type
_entity.pdbx_description
1 polymer ?
#
loop_
_entity_poly.entity_id
_entity_poly.type
_entity_poly.pdbx_seq_one_letter_code
_entity_poly.pdbx_strand_id
1 'polypeptide(L)'
;MRRLGSLGIFALLLVVVAILMGGGYGAHQLTINNHFCAACHAYEKTSWDQSEHRQVDCIECHTKGFAYDKLQGTRKVWLTVTGQINPHNDPLPRYPEDTTENCVDCHITDAIAEEQPFFIARHNRYMEHAATCMACHDSGHDRQLQRMKRP
;
A
#
# COMPACT_ATOMS: atom_id res chain seq x y z
N MET A 1 38.23 -33.60 -12.89
CA MET A 1 38.33 -32.18 -13.31
C MET A 1 36.99 -31.53 -13.70
N ARG A 2 36.01 -32.23 -14.32
CA ARG A 2 34.70 -31.64 -14.68
C ARG A 2 33.78 -31.25 -13.50
N ARG A 3 33.97 -31.84 -12.31
CA ARG A 3 33.14 -31.56 -11.11
C ARG A 3 33.50 -30.27 -10.35
N LEU A 4 34.72 -29.75 -10.53
CA LEU A 4 35.17 -28.53 -9.84
C LEU A 4 34.59 -27.26 -10.50
N GLY A 5 34.45 -27.27 -11.83
CA GLY A 5 33.79 -26.20 -12.57
C GLY A 5 32.27 -26.13 -12.32
N SER A 6 31.60 -27.28 -12.18
CA SER A 6 30.16 -27.31 -11.85
C SER A 6 29.86 -26.80 -10.44
N LEU A 7 30.73 -27.06 -9.45
CA LEU A 7 30.58 -26.49 -8.11
C LEU A 7 30.79 -24.96 -8.11
N GLY A 8 31.80 -24.47 -8.84
CA GLY A 8 32.05 -23.02 -8.95
C GLY A 8 30.90 -22.28 -9.64
N ILE A 9 30.35 -22.84 -10.72
CA ILE A 9 29.18 -22.27 -11.40
C ILE A 9 27.96 -22.30 -10.47
N PHE A 10 27.72 -23.40 -9.76
CA PHE A 10 26.61 -23.49 -8.82
C PHE A 10 26.73 -22.48 -7.67
N ALA A 11 27.92 -22.33 -7.08
CA ALA A 11 28.17 -21.34 -6.04
C ALA A 11 27.96 -19.90 -6.57
N LEU A 12 28.42 -19.59 -7.78
CA LEU A 12 28.18 -18.30 -8.41
C LEU A 12 26.68 -18.03 -8.63
N LEU A 13 25.94 -19.03 -9.13
CA LEU A 13 24.49 -18.92 -9.31
C LEU A 13 23.77 -18.66 -7.99
N LEU A 14 24.15 -19.34 -6.91
CA LEU A 14 23.59 -19.09 -5.58
C LEU A 14 23.86 -17.67 -5.09
N VAL A 15 25.07 -17.16 -5.30
CA VAL A 15 25.43 -15.78 -4.93
C VAL A 15 24.59 -14.78 -5.74
N VAL A 16 24.45 -14.98 -7.05
CA VAL A 16 23.62 -14.11 -7.90
C VAL A 16 22.16 -14.14 -7.45
N VAL A 17 21.61 -15.32 -7.20
CA VAL A 17 20.23 -15.46 -6.71
C VAL A 17 20.06 -14.79 -5.34
N ALA A 18 21.01 -14.96 -4.42
CA ALA A 18 20.98 -14.30 -3.13
C ALA A 18 21.01 -12.77 -3.25
N ILE A 19 21.84 -12.22 -4.15
CA ILE A 19 21.89 -10.78 -4.43
C ILE A 19 20.56 -10.30 -5.02
N LEU A 20 19.99 -11.02 -5.99
CA LEU A 20 18.73 -10.65 -6.61
C LEU A 20 17.56 -10.68 -5.63
N MET A 21 17.49 -11.72 -4.78
CA MET A 21 16.45 -11.82 -3.75
C MET A 21 16.62 -10.73 -2.68
N GLY A 22 17.85 -10.54 -2.18
CA GLY A 22 18.13 -9.51 -1.17
C GLY A 22 17.87 -8.10 -1.70
N GLY A 23 18.34 -7.80 -2.91
CA GLY A 23 18.10 -6.52 -3.57
C GLY A 23 16.63 -6.30 -3.89
N GLY A 24 15.93 -7.33 -4.38
CA GLY A 24 14.50 -7.28 -4.67
C GLY A 24 13.65 -7.05 -3.42
N TYR A 25 13.97 -7.74 -2.32
CA TYR A 25 13.32 -7.54 -1.02
C TYR A 25 13.57 -6.12 -0.49
N GLY A 26 14.81 -5.65 -0.51
CA GLY A 26 15.16 -4.29 -0.09
C GLY A 26 14.41 -3.24 -0.91
N ALA A 27 14.38 -3.36 -2.23
CA ALA A 27 13.63 -2.48 -3.11
C ALA A 27 12.12 -2.53 -2.84
N HIS A 28 11.57 -3.72 -2.54
CA HIS A 28 10.17 -3.86 -2.16
C HIS A 28 9.88 -3.08 -0.87
N GLN A 29 10.63 -3.30 0.22
CA GLN A 29 10.45 -2.61 1.49
C GLN A 29 10.61 -1.08 1.37
N LEU A 30 11.54 -0.63 0.53
CA LEU A 30 11.73 0.79 0.25
C LEU A 30 10.54 1.43 -0.47
N THR A 31 9.88 0.69 -1.36
CA THR A 31 8.83 1.23 -2.23
C THR A 31 7.41 1.08 -1.69
N ILE A 32 7.26 0.49 -0.50
CA ILE A 32 5.96 0.30 0.15
C ILE A 32 5.76 1.18 1.38
N ASN A 33 6.83 1.83 1.87
CA ASN A 33 6.74 2.65 3.07
C ASN A 33 6.19 4.06 2.81
N ASN A 34 5.71 4.70 3.88
CA ASN A 34 5.19 6.07 3.87
C ASN A 34 6.16 7.11 3.30
N HIS A 35 7.48 6.97 3.55
CA HIS A 35 8.47 7.93 3.08
C HIS A 35 8.57 7.96 1.55
N PHE A 36 8.49 6.79 0.90
CA PHE A 36 8.51 6.70 -0.54
C PHE A 36 7.28 7.36 -1.17
N CYS A 37 6.08 7.06 -0.65
CA CYS A 37 4.85 7.68 -1.13
C CYS A 37 4.85 9.20 -0.90
N ALA A 38 5.29 9.65 0.28
CA ALA A 38 5.33 11.07 0.66
C ALA A 38 6.32 11.91 -0.15
N ALA A 39 7.29 11.29 -0.83
CA ALA A 39 8.20 12.00 -1.74
C ALA A 39 7.45 12.73 -2.87
N CYS A 40 6.29 12.19 -3.28
CA CYS A 40 5.38 12.82 -4.24
C CYS A 40 4.10 13.35 -3.56
N HIS A 41 3.54 12.57 -2.63
CA HIS A 41 2.27 12.82 -1.94
C HIS A 41 2.44 13.48 -0.56
N ALA A 42 3.20 14.57 -0.50
CA ALA A 42 3.56 15.22 0.76
C ALA A 42 2.36 15.75 1.56
N TYR A 43 1.31 16.22 0.88
CA TYR A 43 0.09 16.72 1.53
C TYR A 43 -0.70 15.60 2.21
N GLU A 44 -0.78 14.43 1.57
CA GLU A 44 -1.41 13.24 2.15
C GLU A 44 -0.72 12.84 3.45
N LYS A 45 0.62 12.94 3.51
CA LYS A 45 1.40 12.62 4.72
C LYS A 45 1.01 13.47 5.92
N THR A 46 0.79 14.78 5.74
CA THR A 46 0.40 15.67 6.85
C THR A 46 -0.92 15.23 7.49
N SER A 47 -1.89 14.86 6.67
CA SER A 47 -3.17 14.33 7.14
C SER A 47 -3.01 12.96 7.79
N TRP A 48 -2.24 12.08 7.15
CA TRP A 48 -2.00 10.72 7.63
C TRP A 48 -1.37 10.72 9.03
N ASP A 49 -0.40 11.59 9.25
CA ASP A 49 0.31 11.73 10.52
C ASP A 49 -0.57 12.13 11.70
N GLN A 50 -1.73 12.74 11.41
CA GLN A 50 -2.72 13.16 12.41
C GLN A 50 -3.83 12.13 12.60
N SER A 51 -3.82 11.04 11.83
CA SER A 51 -4.85 10.00 11.87
C SER A 51 -4.54 8.88 12.87
N GLU A 52 -5.56 8.09 13.19
CA GLU A 52 -5.42 6.86 13.99
C GLU A 52 -4.58 5.79 13.27
N HIS A 53 -4.46 5.85 11.94
CA HIS A 53 -3.68 4.91 11.13
C HIS A 53 -2.24 5.37 10.86
N ARG A 54 -1.75 6.43 11.51
CA ARG A 54 -0.39 6.96 11.32
C ARG A 54 0.75 5.95 11.53
N GLN A 55 0.46 4.80 12.15
CA GLN A 55 1.43 3.74 12.45
C GLN A 55 1.51 2.65 11.37
N VAL A 56 0.62 2.67 10.37
CA VAL A 56 0.69 1.76 9.21
C VAL A 56 1.09 2.51 7.96
N ASP A 57 1.63 1.79 6.98
CA ASP A 57 2.06 2.37 5.72
C ASP A 57 0.87 2.59 4.77
N CYS A 58 0.94 3.62 3.91
CA CYS A 58 -0.14 3.96 2.96
C CYS A 58 -0.54 2.75 2.10
N ILE A 59 0.43 1.90 1.75
CA ILE A 59 0.24 0.72 0.92
C ILE A 59 -0.74 -0.27 1.56
N GLU A 60 -0.82 -0.33 2.90
CA GLU A 60 -1.65 -1.30 3.63
C GLU A 60 -3.14 -1.07 3.33
N CYS A 61 -3.51 0.16 2.94
CA CYS A 61 -4.86 0.49 2.48
C CYS A 61 -4.96 0.63 0.95
N HIS A 62 -3.89 1.03 0.28
CA HIS A 62 -3.86 1.37 -1.15
C HIS A 62 -3.39 0.24 -2.08
N THR A 63 -3.06 -0.93 -1.53
CA THR A 63 -2.66 -2.10 -2.31
C THR A 63 -3.83 -2.75 -3.06
N LYS A 64 -3.54 -3.27 -4.26
CA LYS A 64 -4.36 -4.27 -4.97
C LYS A 64 -3.60 -5.59 -5.15
N GLY A 65 -2.59 -5.81 -4.32
CA GLY A 65 -1.66 -6.91 -4.41
C GLY A 65 -0.37 -6.57 -5.17
N PHE A 66 0.67 -7.34 -4.84
CA PHE A 66 2.05 -7.10 -5.24
C PHE A 66 2.25 -6.79 -6.73
N ALA A 67 1.72 -7.63 -7.62
CA ALA A 67 1.97 -7.49 -9.06
C ALA A 67 1.36 -6.21 -9.63
N TYR A 68 0.14 -5.88 -9.23
CA TYR A 68 -0.56 -4.69 -9.68
C TYR A 68 0.16 -3.42 -9.21
N ASP A 69 0.50 -3.38 -7.93
CA ASP A 69 1.17 -2.24 -7.31
C ASP A 69 2.53 -1.96 -7.94
N LYS A 70 3.34 -3.00 -8.20
CA LYS A 70 4.64 -2.80 -8.83
C LYS A 70 4.53 -2.38 -10.29
N LEU A 71 3.56 -2.90 -11.05
CA LEU A 71 3.33 -2.49 -12.43
C LEU A 71 2.87 -1.03 -12.53
N GLN A 72 1.83 -0.65 -11.78
CA GLN A 72 1.31 0.72 -11.82
C GLN A 72 2.25 1.72 -11.16
N GLY A 73 2.88 1.35 -10.04
CA GLY A 73 3.87 2.19 -9.36
C GLY A 73 5.07 2.49 -10.25
N THR A 74 5.64 1.48 -10.92
CA THR A 74 6.76 1.68 -11.86
C THR A 74 6.36 2.60 -13.02
N ARG A 75 5.15 2.42 -13.57
CA ARG A 75 4.61 3.30 -14.60
C ARG A 75 4.51 4.75 -14.11
N LYS A 76 3.97 4.98 -12.90
CA LYS A 76 3.86 6.34 -12.35
C LYS A 76 5.23 6.97 -12.08
N VAL A 77 6.18 6.22 -11.52
CA VAL A 77 7.56 6.70 -11.34
C VAL A 77 8.15 7.12 -12.70
N TRP A 78 8.00 6.29 -13.74
CA TRP A 78 8.47 6.63 -15.08
C TRP A 78 7.85 7.93 -15.62
N LEU A 79 6.52 8.08 -15.52
CA LEU A 79 5.83 9.29 -15.97
C LEU A 79 6.30 10.53 -15.20
N THR A 80 6.53 10.41 -13.90
CA THR A 80 7.04 11.50 -13.05
C THR A 80 8.46 11.90 -13.46
N VAL A 81 9.40 10.95 -13.57
CA VAL A 81 10.81 11.27 -13.88
C VAL A 81 11.02 11.76 -15.30
N THR A 82 10.12 11.40 -16.23
CA THR A 82 10.12 11.91 -17.61
C THR A 82 9.35 13.23 -17.76
N GLY A 83 8.82 13.80 -16.67
CA GLY A 83 8.12 15.09 -16.68
C GLY A 83 6.75 15.05 -17.35
N GLN A 84 6.16 13.87 -17.56
CA GLN A 84 4.85 13.70 -18.18
C GLN A 84 3.70 13.95 -17.19
N ILE A 85 3.96 13.84 -15.88
CA ILE A 85 3.00 14.15 -14.83
C ILE A 85 3.66 14.98 -13.72
N ASN A 86 2.88 15.85 -13.09
CA ASN A 86 3.31 16.54 -11.87
C ASN A 86 3.04 15.61 -10.66
N PRO A 87 4.07 15.12 -9.95
CA PRO A 87 3.90 14.20 -8.84
C PRO A 87 3.11 14.77 -7.66
N HIS A 88 3.10 16.10 -7.50
CA HIS A 88 2.39 16.75 -6.38
C HIS A 88 0.89 16.93 -6.63
N ASN A 89 0.48 16.92 -7.90
CA ASN A 89 -0.91 17.12 -8.33
C ASN A 89 -1.49 15.88 -9.03
N ASP A 90 -0.75 14.77 -9.07
CA ASP A 90 -1.23 13.49 -9.57
C ASP A 90 -2.15 12.84 -8.53
N PRO A 91 -3.45 12.64 -8.83
CA PRO A 91 -4.34 11.97 -7.91
C PRO A 91 -3.88 10.52 -7.70
N LEU A 92 -3.82 10.12 -6.43
CA LEU A 92 -3.68 8.71 -6.09
C LEU A 92 -4.86 7.93 -6.70
N PRO A 93 -4.61 6.78 -7.35
CA PRO A 93 -5.68 5.93 -7.83
C PRO A 93 -6.59 5.54 -6.65
N ARG A 94 -7.90 5.58 -6.88
CA ARG A 94 -8.90 5.23 -5.88
C ARG A 94 -9.55 3.91 -6.26
N TYR A 95 -9.45 2.93 -5.37
CA TYR A 95 -10.02 1.60 -5.53
C TYR A 95 -10.90 1.31 -4.31
N PRO A 96 -12.14 1.84 -4.27
CA PRO A 96 -12.92 1.85 -3.04
C PRO A 96 -13.28 0.45 -2.53
N GLU A 97 -13.46 -0.51 -3.43
CA GLU A 97 -13.73 -1.91 -3.11
C GLU A 97 -12.50 -2.58 -2.49
N ASP A 98 -11.34 -2.56 -3.16
CA ASP A 98 -10.10 -3.16 -2.63
C ASP A 98 -9.68 -2.50 -1.30
N THR A 99 -9.80 -1.17 -1.18
CA THR A 99 -9.52 -0.49 0.10
C THR A 99 -10.49 -0.93 1.19
N THR A 100 -11.75 -1.25 0.86
CA THR A 100 -12.72 -1.79 1.83
C THR A 100 -12.32 -3.19 2.28
N GLU A 101 -11.82 -4.04 1.38
CA GLU A 101 -11.27 -5.35 1.73
C GLU A 101 -10.05 -5.21 2.67
N ASN A 102 -9.14 -4.30 2.36
CA ASN A 102 -7.99 -4.01 3.22
C ASN A 102 -8.41 -3.52 4.63
N CYS A 103 -9.54 -2.80 4.77
CA CYS A 103 -10.09 -2.45 6.07
C CYS A 103 -10.59 -3.69 6.83
N VAL A 104 -11.26 -4.61 6.14
CA VAL A 104 -11.80 -5.86 6.70
C VAL A 104 -10.69 -6.74 7.24
N ASP A 105 -9.55 -6.83 6.55
CA ASP A 105 -8.38 -7.63 6.94
C ASP A 105 -7.84 -7.28 8.34
N CYS A 106 -8.08 -6.05 8.81
CA CYS A 106 -7.65 -5.60 10.14
C CYS A 106 -8.82 -5.45 11.13
N HIS A 107 -9.97 -4.93 10.68
CA HIS A 107 -11.06 -4.54 11.59
C HIS A 107 -12.18 -5.56 11.73
N ILE A 108 -12.32 -6.48 10.77
CA ILE A 108 -13.43 -7.46 10.71
C ILE A 108 -12.83 -8.88 10.57
N THR A 109 -11.81 -9.16 11.38
CA THR A 109 -11.15 -10.47 11.40
C THR A 109 -12.01 -11.52 12.08
N ASP A 110 -11.75 -12.80 11.79
CA ASP A 110 -12.43 -13.93 12.45
C ASP A 110 -12.28 -13.87 13.98
N ALA A 111 -11.12 -13.43 14.48
CA ALA A 111 -10.89 -13.26 15.91
C ALA A 111 -11.81 -12.20 16.53
N ILE A 112 -11.99 -11.05 15.86
CA ILE A 112 -12.93 -9.99 16.31
C ILE A 112 -14.36 -10.50 16.23
N ALA A 113 -14.70 -11.28 15.19
CA ALA A 113 -16.03 -11.85 15.02
C ALA A 113 -16.38 -12.87 16.10
N GLU A 114 -15.40 -13.68 16.54
CA GLU A 114 -15.57 -14.63 17.63
C GLU A 114 -15.68 -13.92 19.00
N GLU A 115 -14.86 -12.89 19.24
CA GLU A 115 -14.86 -12.15 20.51
C GLU A 115 -16.10 -11.23 20.64
N GLN A 116 -16.57 -10.64 19.54
CA GLN A 116 -17.64 -9.63 19.54
C GLN A 116 -18.75 -9.92 18.52
N PRO A 117 -19.47 -11.05 18.65
CA PRO A 117 -20.46 -11.49 17.65
C PRO A 117 -21.63 -10.52 17.48
N PHE A 118 -22.07 -9.86 18.56
CA PHE A 118 -23.14 -8.86 18.49
C PHE A 118 -22.73 -7.59 17.75
N PHE A 119 -21.46 -7.16 17.92
CA PHE A 119 -20.93 -6.01 17.20
C PHE A 119 -20.91 -6.32 15.70
N ILE A 120 -20.34 -7.44 15.28
CA ILE A 120 -20.27 -7.83 13.87
C ILE A 120 -21.66 -7.98 13.26
N ALA A 121 -22.57 -8.68 13.92
CA ALA A 121 -23.93 -8.86 13.40
C ALA A 121 -24.64 -7.51 13.17
N ARG A 122 -24.49 -6.54 14.08
CA ARG A 122 -25.06 -5.20 13.93
C ARG A 122 -24.32 -4.37 12.88
N HIS A 123 -22.99 -4.45 12.83
CA HIS A 123 -22.19 -3.69 11.87
C HIS A 123 -22.48 -4.14 10.43
N ASN A 124 -22.65 -5.44 10.22
CA ASN A 124 -23.03 -6.01 8.92
C ASN A 124 -24.39 -5.46 8.43
N ARG A 125 -25.35 -5.20 9.33
CA ARG A 125 -26.61 -4.54 8.96
C ARG A 125 -26.41 -3.11 8.47
N TYR A 126 -25.46 -2.36 9.04
CA TYR A 126 -25.15 -1.03 8.53
C TYR A 126 -24.48 -1.09 7.15
N MET A 127 -23.64 -2.11 6.93
CA MET A 127 -22.98 -2.32 5.64
C MET A 127 -23.96 -2.71 4.51
N GLU A 128 -25.15 -3.24 4.82
CA GLU A 128 -26.24 -3.41 3.82
C GLU A 128 -26.68 -2.07 3.18
N HIS A 129 -26.34 -0.93 3.80
CA HIS A 129 -26.72 0.41 3.36
C HIS A 129 -25.53 1.32 3.02
N ALA A 130 -24.30 0.79 3.02
CA ALA A 130 -23.09 1.57 2.75
C ALA A 130 -22.20 0.84 1.74
N ALA A 131 -21.70 1.56 0.74
CA ALA A 131 -20.84 0.98 -0.29
C ALA A 131 -19.41 0.69 0.20
N THR A 132 -18.91 1.46 1.18
CA THR A 132 -17.55 1.33 1.72
C THR A 132 -17.52 1.73 3.20
N CYS A 133 -16.49 1.28 3.93
CA CYS A 133 -16.27 1.71 5.32
C CYS A 133 -16.16 3.24 5.44
N MET A 134 -15.52 3.87 4.44
CA MET A 134 -15.28 5.31 4.40
C MET A 134 -16.54 6.15 4.12
N ALA A 135 -17.69 5.52 3.84
CA ALA A 135 -18.97 6.21 3.79
C ALA A 135 -19.36 6.80 5.15
N CYS A 136 -18.90 6.17 6.24
CA CYS A 136 -19.15 6.58 7.62
C CYS A 136 -17.87 6.91 8.40
N HIS A 137 -16.76 6.22 8.11
CA HIS A 137 -15.50 6.36 8.83
C HIS A 137 -14.50 7.26 8.10
N ASP A 138 -13.75 8.08 8.83
CA ASP A 138 -12.56 8.75 8.29
C ASP A 138 -11.33 7.89 8.60
N SER A 139 -10.61 7.48 7.55
CA SER A 139 -9.48 6.56 7.64
C SER A 139 -8.13 7.26 7.67
N GLY A 140 -8.08 8.59 7.59
CA GLY A 140 -6.82 9.36 7.74
C GLY A 140 -6.52 10.37 6.64
N HIS A 141 -7.52 10.70 5.83
CA HIS A 141 -7.44 11.75 4.82
C HIS A 141 -8.40 12.90 5.16
N ASP A 142 -8.00 13.72 6.14
CA ASP A 142 -8.69 14.92 6.57
C ASP A 142 -9.12 15.74 5.35
N ARG A 143 -10.44 15.85 5.20
CA ARG A 143 -11.06 16.47 4.03
C ARG A 143 -10.82 17.97 3.96
N GLN A 144 -10.46 18.64 5.06
CA GLN A 144 -10.13 20.06 5.05
C GLN A 144 -8.70 20.26 4.56
N LEU A 145 -7.74 19.47 5.04
CA LEU A 145 -6.36 19.45 4.57
C LEU A 145 -6.26 19.11 3.08
N GLN A 146 -7.03 18.12 2.62
CA GLN A 146 -7.08 17.73 1.21
C GLN A 146 -7.60 18.86 0.30
N ARG A 147 -8.53 19.69 0.77
CA ARG A 147 -9.05 20.85 0.01
C ARG A 147 -8.04 21.98 -0.12
N MET A 148 -6.96 21.98 0.66
CA MET A 148 -5.90 22.97 0.56
C MET A 148 -4.87 22.66 -0.54
N LYS A 149 -4.94 21.49 -1.20
CA LYS A 149 -4.14 21.22 -2.41
C LYS A 149 -4.45 22.26 -3.48
N ARG A 150 -3.49 23.13 -3.77
CA ARG A 150 -3.55 24.07 -4.89
C ARG A 150 -3.19 23.34 -6.21
N PRO A 151 -3.87 23.64 -7.32
CA PRO A 151 -3.58 23.03 -8.63
C PRO A 151 -2.21 23.43 -9.19
#